data_AF-A0A1F6R5M2-F1
#
_entry.id   AF-A0A1F6R5M2-F1
#
_cell.length_a   1.000
_cell.length_b   1.000
_cell.length_c   1.000
_cell.angle_alpha   90.00
_cell.angle_beta   90.00
_cell.angle_gamma   90.00
#
_symmetry.space_group_name_H-M   'P 1'
#
loop_
_entity.id
_entity.type
_entity.pdbx_description
1 polymer ?
#
loop_
_entity_poly.entity_id
_entity_poly.type
_entity_poly.pdbx_seq_one_letter_code
_entity_poly.pdbx_strand_id
1 'polypeptide(L)'
;MSLDKISEYQKAFDERHFKNWNESADKLEFLQSMVVALVGEIGEFANVVKKAVREKKTLGNEVSGEVLGKLREELTDCFIYIVILANRLGMDLEKEYYRKMKVNEKRFEKYRVG
;
A
#
# COMPACT_ATOMS: atom_id res chain seq x y z
N MET A 1 -5.34 16.03 -3.89
CA MET A 1 -6.23 14.85 -4.01
C MET A 1 -6.37 14.28 -2.61
N SER A 2 -7.57 14.17 -2.05
CA SER A 2 -7.76 13.61 -0.69
C SER A 2 -7.80 12.09 -0.75
N LEU A 3 -7.41 11.41 0.33
CA LEU A 3 -7.47 9.95 0.40
C LEU A 3 -8.91 9.45 0.29
N ASP A 4 -9.88 10.23 0.76
CA ASP A 4 -11.31 9.94 0.59
C ASP A 4 -11.70 9.70 -0.87
N LYS A 5 -11.20 10.52 -1.79
CA LYS A 5 -11.49 10.35 -3.23
C LYS A 5 -10.88 9.07 -3.80
N ILE A 6 -9.70 8.68 -3.33
CA ILE A 6 -9.08 7.41 -3.72
C ILE A 6 -9.90 6.24 -3.16
N SER A 7 -10.29 6.31 -1.90
CA SER A 7 -11.12 5.30 -1.24
C SER A 7 -12.47 5.12 -1.92
N GLU A 8 -13.15 6.22 -2.27
CA GLU A 8 -14.41 6.22 -3.03
C GLU A 8 -14.23 5.61 -4.42
N TYR A 9 -13.17 6.00 -5.14
CA TYR A 9 -12.86 5.44 -6.44
C TYR A 9 -12.62 3.93 -6.37
N GLN A 10 -11.80 3.47 -5.42
CA GLN A 10 -11.50 2.06 -5.23
C GLN A 10 -12.76 1.28 -4.88
N LYS A 11 -13.58 1.77 -3.94
CA LYS A 11 -14.84 1.13 -3.57
C LYS A 11 -15.77 0.98 -4.77
N ALA A 12 -15.93 2.04 -5.56
CA ALA A 12 -16.75 2.00 -6.76
C ALA A 12 -16.18 1.05 -7.83
N PHE A 13 -14.85 0.96 -7.96
CA PHE A 13 -14.18 -0.01 -8.82
C PHE A 13 -14.49 -1.45 -8.37
N ASP A 14 -14.33 -1.74 -7.08
CA ASP A 14 -14.56 -3.07 -6.52
C ASP A 14 -16.02 -3.51 -6.68
N GLU A 15 -16.98 -2.61 -6.45
CA GLU A 15 -18.41 -2.89 -6.64
C GLU A 15 -18.78 -3.20 -8.11
N ARG A 16 -18.06 -2.61 -9.07
CA ARG A 16 -18.29 -2.88 -10.51
C ARG A 16 -17.68 -4.20 -10.96
N HIS A 17 -16.50 -4.54 -10.47
CA HIS A 17 -15.70 -5.65 -11.00
C HIS A 17 -15.71 -6.91 -10.13
N PHE A 18 -16.01 -6.78 -8.84
CA PHE A 18 -15.90 -7.86 -7.86
C PHE A 18 -17.15 -8.01 -7.00
N LYS A 19 -18.34 -8.00 -7.63
CA LYS A 19 -19.65 -8.11 -6.94
C LYS A 19 -19.72 -9.28 -5.93
N ASN A 20 -19.12 -10.42 -6.27
CA ASN A 20 -19.11 -11.62 -5.44
C ASN A 20 -18.24 -11.49 -4.17
N TRP A 21 -17.30 -10.53 -4.12
CA TRP A 21 -16.50 -10.26 -2.91
C TRP A 21 -17.37 -9.75 -1.75
N ASN A 22 -18.55 -9.19 -2.06
CA ASN A 22 -19.50 -8.71 -1.07
C ASN A 22 -20.55 -9.74 -0.66
N GLU A 23 -20.81 -10.77 -1.48
CA GLU A 23 -21.97 -11.64 -1.33
C GLU A 23 -21.68 -12.98 -0.64
N SER A 24 -20.45 -13.52 -0.67
CA SER A 24 -20.26 -14.95 -0.40
C SER A 24 -19.07 -15.39 0.47
N ALA A 25 -18.31 -14.50 1.12
CA ALA A 25 -17.15 -14.91 1.92
C ALA A 25 -17.25 -14.42 3.37
N ASP A 26 -16.87 -15.29 4.32
CA ASP A 26 -16.59 -14.89 5.69
C ASP A 26 -15.68 -13.65 5.65
N LYS A 27 -16.02 -12.62 6.43
CA LYS A 27 -15.23 -11.38 6.51
C LYS A 27 -13.77 -11.68 6.84
N LEU A 28 -13.50 -12.74 7.61
CA LEU A 28 -12.15 -13.18 7.96
C LEU A 28 -11.43 -13.82 6.76
N GLU A 29 -12.11 -14.65 5.96
CA GLU A 29 -11.52 -15.24 4.76
C GLU A 29 -11.14 -14.18 3.73
N PHE A 30 -12.01 -13.19 3.52
CA PHE A 30 -11.70 -12.05 2.65
C PHE A 30 -10.47 -11.27 3.16
N LEU A 31 -10.44 -10.94 4.46
CA LEU A 31 -9.30 -10.25 5.06
C LEU A 31 -8.03 -11.07 4.90
N GLN A 32 -8.09 -12.39 5.11
CA GLN A 32 -6.95 -13.29 4.89
C GLN A 32 -6.46 -13.21 3.43
N SER A 33 -7.36 -13.35 2.46
CA SER A 33 -7.00 -13.29 1.03
C SER A 33 -6.38 -11.94 0.65
N MET A 34 -6.94 -10.82 1.12
CA MET A 34 -6.40 -9.49 0.83
C MET A 34 -5.06 -9.23 1.51
N VAL A 35 -4.84 -9.75 2.73
CA VAL A 35 -3.53 -9.66 3.40
C VAL A 35 -2.50 -10.51 2.69
N VAL A 36 -2.86 -11.72 2.23
CA VAL A 36 -1.95 -12.56 1.42
C VAL A 36 -1.57 -11.85 0.13
N ALA A 37 -2.53 -11.22 -0.56
CA ALA A 37 -2.27 -10.45 -1.76
C ALA A 37 -1.35 -9.25 -1.50
N LEU A 38 -1.63 -8.45 -0.46
CA LEU A 38 -0.76 -7.36 -0.02
C LEU A 38 0.68 -7.82 0.24
N VAL A 39 0.85 -8.96 0.92
CA VAL A 39 2.19 -9.52 1.18
C VAL A 39 2.86 -9.97 -0.11
N GLY A 40 2.08 -10.46 -1.09
CA GLY A 40 2.53 -10.74 -2.46
C GLY A 40 3.15 -9.49 -3.09
N GLU A 41 2.40 -8.39 -3.17
CA GLU A 41 2.87 -7.12 -3.75
C GLU A 41 4.10 -6.56 -3.02
N ILE A 42 4.14 -6.68 -1.68
CA ILE A 42 5.33 -6.30 -0.90
C ILE A 42 6.55 -7.16 -1.30
N GLY A 43 6.35 -8.44 -1.58
CA GLY A 43 7.36 -9.34 -2.09
C GLY A 43 7.88 -8.93 -3.47
N GLU A 44 6.97 -8.54 -4.37
CA GLU A 44 7.32 -8.03 -5.71
C GLU A 44 8.10 -6.72 -5.61
N PHE A 45 7.62 -5.77 -4.80
CA PHE A 45 8.33 -4.53 -4.49
C PHE A 45 9.74 -4.80 -3.94
N ALA A 46 9.88 -5.70 -2.97
CA ALA A 46 11.17 -6.09 -2.41
C ALA A 46 12.11 -6.69 -3.47
N ASN A 47 11.58 -7.47 -4.40
CA ASN A 47 12.35 -8.03 -5.51
C ASN A 47 12.83 -6.94 -6.48
N VAL A 48 12.02 -5.92 -6.77
CA VAL A 48 12.44 -4.78 -7.60
C VAL A 48 13.50 -3.94 -6.88
N VAL A 49 13.36 -3.69 -5.57
CA VAL A 49 14.40 -3.02 -4.77
C VAL A 49 15.73 -3.79 -4.84
N LYS A 50 15.70 -5.12 -4.71
CA LYS A 50 16.90 -5.96 -4.87
C LYS A 50 17.54 -5.80 -6.26
N LYS A 51 16.74 -5.72 -7.33
CA LYS A 51 17.23 -5.45 -8.70
C LYS A 51 17.87 -4.06 -8.79
N ALA A 52 17.24 -3.02 -8.24
CA ALA A 52 17.76 -1.65 -8.22
C ALA A 52 19.14 -1.57 -7.54
N VAL A 53 19.28 -2.21 -6.38
CA VAL A 53 20.57 -2.27 -5.65
C VAL A 53 21.63 -3.00 -6.47
N ARG A 54 21.26 -4.10 -7.14
CA ARG A 54 22.18 -4.85 -8.01
C ARG A 54 22.64 -4.01 -9.20
N GLU A 55 21.73 -3.33 -9.88
CA GLU A 55 22.09 -2.44 -11.00
C GLU A 55 23.08 -1.37 -10.57
N LYS A 56 22.79 -0.67 -9.47
CA LYS A 56 23.68 0.36 -8.93
C LYS A 56 25.08 -0.18 -8.61
N LYS A 57 25.17 -1.40 -8.06
CA LYS A 57 26.46 -2.04 -7.73
C LYS A 57 27.21 -2.51 -8.98
N THR A 58 26.53 -3.03 -9.99
CA THR A 58 27.16 -3.61 -11.19
C THR A 58 27.53 -2.56 -12.21
N LEU A 59 26.68 -1.56 -12.41
CA LEU A 59 26.81 -0.60 -13.51
C LEU A 59 27.53 0.69 -13.08
N GLY A 60 27.77 0.90 -11.78
CA GLY A 60 28.37 2.13 -11.23
C GLY A 60 27.54 3.39 -11.46
N ASN A 61 26.43 3.26 -12.17
CA ASN A 61 25.55 4.33 -12.65
C ASN A 61 24.20 4.28 -11.91
N GLU A 62 23.40 5.31 -12.13
CA GLU A 62 22.04 5.43 -11.60
C GLU A 62 21.16 4.23 -11.99
N VAL A 63 20.10 4.00 -11.21
CA VAL A 63 19.12 2.93 -11.46
C VAL A 63 18.39 3.22 -12.77
N SER A 64 18.18 2.19 -13.59
CA SER A 64 17.51 2.36 -14.88
C SER A 64 16.09 2.90 -14.74
N GLY A 65 15.61 3.65 -15.74
CA GLY A 65 14.25 4.16 -15.78
C GLY A 65 13.18 3.06 -15.72
N GLU A 66 13.48 1.87 -16.28
CA GLU A 66 12.62 0.69 -16.20
C GLU A 66 12.45 0.21 -14.75
N VAL A 67 13.55 0.05 -14.01
CA VAL A 67 13.49 -0.37 -12.61
C VAL A 67 12.84 0.69 -11.74
N LEU A 68 13.08 1.98 -11.99
CA LEU A 68 12.37 3.06 -11.30
C LEU A 68 10.87 3.06 -11.60
N GLY A 69 10.46 2.74 -12.82
CA GLY A 69 9.05 2.56 -13.20
C GLY A 69 8.41 1.44 -12.40
N LYS A 70 9.03 0.26 -12.40
CA LYS A 70 8.57 -0.90 -11.62
C LYS A 70 8.50 -0.60 -10.12
N LEU A 71 9.48 0.11 -9.55
CA LEU A 71 9.43 0.49 -8.13
C LEU A 71 8.17 1.32 -7.79
N ARG A 72 7.72 2.18 -8.69
CA ARG A 72 6.51 2.98 -8.49
C ARG A 72 5.26 2.14 -8.65
N GLU A 73 5.24 1.23 -9.62
CA GLU A 73 4.15 0.30 -9.88
C GLU A 73 3.89 -0.60 -8.66
N GLU A 74 4.88 -1.39 -8.25
CA GLU A 74 4.72 -2.33 -7.13
C GLU A 74 4.37 -1.64 -5.79
N LEU A 75 4.90 -0.43 -5.57
CA LEU A 75 4.54 0.37 -4.39
C LEU A 75 3.09 0.85 -4.47
N THR A 76 2.61 1.15 -5.67
CA THR A 76 1.21 1.53 -5.91
C THR A 76 0.29 0.32 -5.71
N ASP A 77 0.71 -0.87 -6.13
CA ASP A 77 -0.05 -2.11 -5.89
C ASP A 77 -0.18 -2.42 -4.40
N CYS A 78 0.91 -2.27 -3.64
CA CYS A 78 0.86 -2.33 -2.18
C CYS A 78 -0.17 -1.33 -1.61
N PHE A 79 -0.18 -0.10 -2.13
CA PHE A 79 -1.09 0.94 -1.68
C PHE A 79 -2.56 0.63 -2.02
N ILE A 80 -2.84 0.07 -3.20
CA ILE A 80 -4.18 -0.37 -3.61
C ILE A 80 -4.74 -1.36 -2.58
N TYR A 81 -3.97 -2.38 -2.21
CA TYR A 81 -4.43 -3.36 -1.22
C TYR A 81 -4.62 -2.76 0.18
N ILE A 82 -3.81 -1.77 0.58
CA ILE A 82 -4.03 -1.03 1.83
C ILE A 82 -5.37 -0.28 1.79
N VAL A 83 -5.71 0.36 0.67
CA VAL A 83 -7.00 1.07 0.50
C VAL A 83 -8.17 0.09 0.50
N ILE A 84 -8.06 -1.05 -0.20
CA ILE A 84 -9.08 -2.11 -0.20
C ILE A 84 -9.35 -2.60 1.22
N LEU A 85 -8.29 -2.89 1.98
CA LEU A 85 -8.39 -3.33 3.38
C LEU A 85 -9.04 -2.25 4.26
N ALA A 86 -8.63 -0.98 4.11
CA ALA A 86 -9.21 0.13 4.86
C ALA A 86 -10.72 0.27 4.59
N ASN A 87 -11.11 0.26 3.31
CA ASN A 87 -12.51 0.30 2.89
C ASN A 87 -13.30 -0.88 3.48
N ARG A 88 -12.73 -2.10 3.45
CA ARG A 88 -13.40 -3.29 3.98
C ARG A 88 -13.60 -3.23 5.50
N LEU A 89 -12.67 -2.64 6.22
CA LEU A 89 -12.76 -2.42 7.66
C LEU A 89 -13.68 -1.24 8.04
N GLY A 90 -14.23 -0.52 7.05
CA GLY A 90 -15.00 0.71 7.31
C GLY A 90 -14.13 1.81 7.91
N MET A 91 -12.84 1.81 7.58
CA MET A 91 -11.83 2.69 8.14
C MET A 91 -11.64 3.93 7.26
N ASP A 92 -11.77 5.11 7.85
CA ASP A 92 -11.26 6.36 7.29
C ASP A 92 -9.73 6.37 7.48
N LEU A 93 -9.01 5.97 6.42
CA LEU A 93 -7.55 5.81 6.46
C LEU A 93 -6.83 7.13 6.75
N GLU A 94 -7.35 8.27 6.25
CA GLU A 94 -6.75 9.58 6.46
C GLU A 94 -6.84 10.00 7.93
N LYS A 95 -8.03 9.89 8.50
CA LYS A 95 -8.26 10.20 9.93
C LYS A 95 -7.44 9.28 10.84
N GLU A 96 -7.38 7.98 10.53
CA GLU A 96 -6.59 7.02 11.30
C GLU A 96 -5.08 7.29 11.21
N TYR A 97 -4.58 7.68 10.04
CA TYR A 97 -3.20 8.13 9.87
C TYR A 97 -2.88 9.31 10.79
N TYR A 98 -3.67 10.39 10.74
CA TYR A 98 -3.42 11.56 11.59
C TYR A 98 -3.54 11.25 13.08
N ARG A 99 -4.50 10.40 13.47
CA ARG A 99 -4.63 9.93 14.85
C ARG A 99 -3.35 9.22 15.30
N LYS A 100 -2.82 8.33 14.47
CA LYS A 100 -1.59 7.59 14.77
C LYS A 100 -0.36 8.49 14.78
N MET A 101 -0.26 9.45 13.86
CA MET A 101 0.88 10.36 13.78
C MET A 101 0.97 11.27 14.99
N LYS A 102 -0.14 11.78 15.54
CA LYS A 102 -0.13 12.55 16.80
C LYS A 102 0.45 11.75 17.98
N VAL A 103 0.21 10.44 18.02
CA VAL A 103 0.81 9.55 19.03
C VAL A 103 2.31 9.36 18.75
N ASN A 104 2.69 9.17 17.49
CA ASN A 104 4.08 9.00 17.09
C ASN A 104 4.91 10.27 17.34
N GLU A 105 4.40 11.45 17.05
CA GLU A 105 5.06 12.74 17.32
C GLU A 105 5.45 12.86 18.80
N LYS A 106 4.52 12.59 19.70
CA LYS A 106 4.79 12.55 21.15
C LYS A 106 5.84 11.50 21.51
N ARG A 107 5.79 10.32 20.87
CA ARG A 107 6.74 9.23 21.12
C ARG A 107 8.16 9.56 20.66
N PHE A 108 8.29 10.29 19.55
CA PHE A 108 9.56 10.58 18.89
C PHE A 108 10.08 12.00 19.16
N GLU A 109 9.39 12.79 19.99
CA GLU A 109 9.80 14.15 20.37
C GLU A 109 11.25 14.21 20.89
N LYS A 110 11.69 13.18 21.61
CA LYS A 110 13.07 13.04 22.10
C LYS A 110 14.15 12.97 21.01
N TYR A 111 13.77 12.74 19.76
CA TYR A 111 14.67 12.72 18.60
C TYR A 111 14.55 13.97 17.73
N ARG A 112 13.76 14.97 18.14
CA ARG A 112 13.59 16.21 17.39
C ARG A 112 14.93 16.94 17.33
N VAL A 113 15.51 17.01 16.13
CA VAL A 113 16.68 17.84 15.88
C VAL A 113 16.20 19.29 15.92
N GLY A 114 16.81 20.10 16.80
CA GLY A 114 16.51 21.51 16.98
C GLY A 114 16.97 22.38 15.83
#